data_AF-A0A1G6H6D3-F1
#
_entry.id   AF-A0A1G6H6D3-F1
#
_cell.length_a   1.000
_cell.length_b   1.000
_cell.length_c   1.000
_cell.angle_alpha   90.00
_cell.angle_beta   90.00
_cell.angle_gamma   90.00
#
_symmetry.space_group_name_H-M   'P 1'
#
loop_
_entity.id
_entity.type
_entity.pdbx_description
1 polymer ?
#
loop_
_entity_poly.entity_id
_entity_poly.type
_entity_poly.pdbx_seq_one_letter_code
_entity_poly.pdbx_strand_id
1 'polypeptide(L)'
;MELNITAELRFIEEKKIPALMQAIEPKEIIKKSLFGLKKSIEYIDNFEEYLNENSVLIDTFDNKGFLVISDLVEFLREYKKINIDKSLFKEVSEKHNEREECAIFINYKSAIELNEKLDNILIEEIELTRYYKERDGISIEKAIPSQIDQVSRLIKAMKLIKPDYALYIRGEG
;
A
#
# COMPACT_ATOMS: atom_id res chain seq x y z
N MET A 1 6.99 -18.78 12.34
CA MET A 1 6.59 -17.45 12.84
C MET A 1 5.92 -16.78 11.67
N GLU A 2 4.58 -16.76 11.67
CA GLU A 2 3.81 -16.10 10.63
C GLU A 2 4.13 -14.60 10.72
N LEU A 3 4.66 -14.03 9.65
CA LEU A 3 4.80 -12.58 9.54
C LEU A 3 3.39 -12.06 9.27
N ASN A 4 2.79 -11.39 10.26
CA ASN A 4 1.58 -10.60 10.06
C ASN A 4 1.98 -9.35 9.27
N ILE A 5 2.04 -9.50 7.94
CA ILE A 5 2.35 -8.41 7.01
C ILE A 5 1.14 -7.48 7.01
N THR A 6 1.36 -6.20 7.32
CA THR A 6 0.32 -5.16 7.33
C THR A 6 0.32 -4.34 6.05
N ALA A 7 1.45 -4.28 5.33
CA ALA A 7 1.53 -3.65 4.02
C ALA A 7 2.65 -4.21 3.14
N GLU A 8 2.45 -4.16 1.82
CA GLU A 8 3.45 -4.37 0.79
C GLU A 8 3.76 -3.06 0.06
N LEU A 9 5.04 -2.85 -0.22
CA LEU A 9 5.54 -1.76 -1.06
C LEU A 9 6.04 -2.36 -2.37
N ARG A 10 5.40 -1.99 -3.48
CA ARG A 10 5.68 -2.54 -4.80
C ARG A 10 5.95 -1.44 -5.82
N PHE A 11 6.86 -1.69 -6.75
CA PHE A 11 6.97 -0.85 -7.95
C PHE A 11 6.15 -1.44 -9.08
N ILE A 12 5.35 -0.60 -9.74
CA ILE A 12 4.54 -0.95 -10.91
C ILE A 12 4.72 0.12 -11.99
N GLU A 13 4.81 -0.29 -13.25
CA GLU A 13 4.79 0.65 -14.39
C GLU A 13 3.44 1.37 -14.44
N GLU A 14 3.43 2.70 -14.60
CA GLU A 14 2.19 3.50 -14.58
C GLU A 14 1.17 3.03 -15.61
N LYS A 15 1.64 2.61 -16.80
CA LYS A 15 0.78 2.08 -17.87
C LYS A 15 0.07 0.76 -17.51
N LYS A 16 0.53 0.05 -16.48
CA LYS A 16 -0.04 -1.22 -15.99
C LYS A 16 -1.06 -1.01 -14.88
N ILE A 17 -1.10 0.19 -14.26
CA ILE A 17 -2.03 0.51 -13.18
C ILE A 17 -3.50 0.43 -13.63
N PRO A 18 -3.91 0.91 -14.82
CA PRO A 18 -5.30 0.77 -15.25
C PRO A 18 -5.78 -0.68 -15.35
N ALA A 19 -4.89 -1.63 -15.66
CA ALA A 19 -5.24 -3.04 -15.72
C ALA A 19 -5.33 -3.70 -14.33
N LEU A 20 -4.85 -3.07 -13.25
CA LEU A 20 -5.17 -3.51 -11.87
C LEU A 20 -6.68 -3.47 -11.63
N MET A 21 -7.40 -2.47 -12.16
CA MET A 21 -8.87 -2.38 -12.04
C MET A 21 -9.60 -3.60 -12.58
N GLN A 22 -9.07 -4.17 -13.67
CA GLN A 22 -9.64 -5.36 -14.30
C GLN A 22 -9.23 -6.64 -13.57
N ALA A 23 -8.03 -6.65 -12.97
CA ALA A 23 -7.54 -7.78 -12.21
C ALA A 23 -8.21 -7.92 -10.84
N ILE A 24 -8.67 -6.82 -10.25
CA ILE A 24 -9.44 -6.78 -8.99
C ILE A 24 -10.78 -7.52 -9.14
N GLU A 25 -11.41 -7.47 -10.32
CA GLU A 25 -12.69 -8.14 -10.58
C GLU A 25 -12.51 -9.66 -10.77
N PRO A 26 -13.21 -10.50 -9.99
CA PRO A 26 -13.21 -11.94 -10.20
C PRO A 26 -13.71 -12.28 -11.61
N LYS A 27 -12.94 -13.08 -12.36
CA LYS A 27 -13.36 -13.51 -13.71
C LYS A 27 -14.27 -14.72 -13.62
N GLU A 28 -15.44 -14.60 -14.25
CA GLU A 28 -16.37 -15.71 -14.42
C GLU A 28 -15.85 -16.69 -15.50
N ILE A 29 -15.68 -17.96 -15.14
CA ILE A 29 -15.35 -19.04 -16.05
C ILE A 29 -16.48 -20.05 -16.07
N ILE A 30 -17.05 -20.24 -17.26
CA ILE A 30 -18.08 -21.23 -17.50
C ILE A 30 -17.41 -22.56 -17.90
N LYS A 31 -17.29 -23.49 -16.95
CA LYS A 31 -16.85 -24.85 -17.24
C LYS A 31 -18.02 -25.65 -17.83
N LYS A 32 -17.84 -26.14 -19.06
CA LYS A 32 -18.77 -27.07 -19.71
C LYS A 32 -18.31 -28.50 -19.46
N SER A 33 -19.19 -29.33 -18.91
CA SER A 33 -18.98 -30.79 -18.85
C SER A 33 -18.89 -31.38 -20.26
N LEU A 34 -17.99 -32.36 -20.45
CA LEU A 34 -17.81 -33.15 -21.68
C LEU A 34 -19.10 -33.82 -22.21
N PHE A 35 -20.15 -33.90 -21.40
CA PHE A 35 -21.46 -34.45 -21.77
C PHE A 35 -22.59 -33.41 -21.84
N GLY A 36 -22.27 -32.10 -21.90
CA GLY A 36 -23.23 -31.04 -22.24
C GLY A 36 -24.32 -30.71 -21.19
N LEU A 37 -24.45 -31.48 -20.11
CA LEU A 37 -25.59 -31.41 -19.18
C LEU A 37 -25.37 -30.56 -17.92
N LYS A 38 -24.13 -30.18 -17.58
CA LYS A 38 -23.84 -29.27 -16.46
C LYS A 38 -22.90 -28.15 -16.91
N LYS A 39 -23.36 -26.92 -16.73
CA LYS A 39 -22.52 -25.71 -16.69
C LYS A 39 -22.27 -25.41 -15.22
N SER A 40 -21.02 -25.33 -14.81
CA SER A 40 -20.65 -24.77 -13.52
C SER A 40 -19.98 -23.42 -13.77
N ILE A 41 -20.38 -22.42 -12.99
CA ILE A 41 -19.71 -21.13 -12.94
C ILE A 41 -18.63 -21.23 -11.86
N GLU A 42 -17.42 -20.83 -12.20
CA GLU A 42 -16.30 -20.68 -11.28
C GLU A 42 -15.80 -19.24 -11.37
N TYR A 43 -15.45 -18.66 -10.23
CA TYR A 43 -14.85 -17.34 -10.17
C TYR A 43 -13.37 -17.49 -9.89
N ILE A 44 -12.52 -16.97 -10.77
CA ILE A 44 -11.08 -16.96 -10.58
C ILE A 44 -10.64 -15.55 -10.23
N ASP A 45 -10.00 -15.43 -9.06
CA ASP A 45 -9.29 -14.23 -8.65
C ASP A 45 -7.88 -14.26 -9.25
N ASN A 46 -7.62 -13.37 -10.21
CA ASN A 46 -6.31 -13.27 -10.87
C ASN A 46 -5.49 -12.09 -10.34
N PHE A 47 -5.96 -11.45 -9.26
CA PHE A 47 -5.35 -10.23 -8.76
C PHE A 47 -3.90 -10.46 -8.31
N GLU A 48 -3.66 -11.48 -7.49
CA GLU A 48 -2.32 -11.82 -6.99
C GLU A 48 -1.37 -12.26 -8.10
N GLU A 49 -1.87 -13.04 -9.08
CA GLU A 49 -1.08 -13.43 -10.26
C GLU A 49 -0.67 -12.20 -11.06
N TYR A 50 -1.63 -11.33 -11.40
CA TYR A 50 -1.37 -10.09 -12.12
C TYR A 50 -0.35 -9.23 -11.39
N LEU A 51 -0.50 -9.09 -10.07
CA LEU A 51 0.39 -8.29 -9.25
C LEU A 51 1.82 -8.84 -9.23
N ASN A 52 1.98 -10.15 -9.10
CA ASN A 52 3.29 -10.80 -9.12
C ASN A 52 3.98 -10.72 -10.49
N GLU A 53 3.21 -10.72 -11.58
CA GLU A 53 3.76 -10.59 -12.94
C GLU A 53 4.08 -9.15 -13.35
N ASN A 54 3.32 -8.17 -12.86
CA ASN A 54 3.37 -6.78 -13.35
C ASN A 54 3.93 -5.78 -12.33
N SER A 55 4.34 -6.24 -11.16
CA SER A 55 4.98 -5.40 -10.16
C SER A 55 6.12 -6.12 -9.45
N VAL A 56 7.01 -5.34 -8.84
CA VAL A 56 8.17 -5.85 -8.09
C VAL A 56 7.99 -5.52 -6.63
N LEU A 57 7.99 -6.54 -5.75
CA LEU A 57 8.02 -6.35 -4.31
C LEU A 57 9.36 -5.72 -3.89
N ILE A 58 9.26 -4.57 -3.23
CA ILE A 58 10.41 -3.79 -2.75
C ILE A 58 10.55 -3.98 -1.26
N ASP A 59 9.43 -3.99 -0.54
CA ASP A 59 9.44 -4.09 0.91
C ASP A 59 8.12 -4.56 1.50
N THR A 60 8.14 -5.00 2.77
CA THR A 60 6.94 -5.40 3.53
C THR A 60 6.95 -4.86 4.95
N PHE A 61 5.86 -4.27 5.41
CA PHE A 61 5.69 -3.87 6.80
C PHE A 61 5.00 -4.96 7.61
N ASP A 62 5.42 -5.10 8.86
CA ASP A 62 4.79 -6.00 9.83
C ASP A 62 4.03 -5.20 10.90
N ASN A 63 3.21 -5.91 11.68
CA ASN A 63 2.42 -5.33 12.76
C ASN A 63 3.22 -4.89 14.00
N LYS A 64 4.57 -4.82 13.93
CA LYS A 64 5.39 -4.31 15.04
C LYS A 64 5.51 -2.79 15.05
N GLY A 65 5.20 -2.12 13.93
CA GLY A 65 5.26 -0.67 13.79
C GLY A 65 3.87 -0.03 13.82
N PHE A 66 3.47 0.59 12.72
CA PHE A 66 2.10 0.98 12.47
C PHE A 66 1.24 -0.28 12.25
N LEU A 67 0.03 -0.29 12.81
CA LEU A 67 -0.87 -1.44 12.72
C LEU A 67 -1.50 -1.55 11.33
N VAL A 68 -1.88 -0.41 10.76
CA VAL A 68 -2.44 -0.30 9.41
C VAL A 68 -1.72 0.81 8.63
N ILE A 69 -1.78 0.77 7.30
CA ILE A 69 -1.07 1.77 6.48
C ILE A 69 -1.69 3.16 6.62
N SER A 70 -2.99 3.25 6.91
CA SER A 70 -3.70 4.51 7.11
C SER A 70 -3.12 5.30 8.29
N ASP A 71 -2.71 4.64 9.37
CA ASP A 71 -2.07 5.28 10.52
C ASP A 71 -0.76 5.97 10.13
N LEU A 72 0.07 5.29 9.34
CA LEU A 72 1.34 5.82 8.86
C LEU A 72 1.10 7.07 8.00
N VAL A 73 0.17 6.97 7.05
CA VAL A 73 -0.20 8.05 6.12
C VAL A 73 -0.70 9.27 6.90
N GLU A 74 -1.52 9.02 7.90
CA GLU A 74 -2.08 10.04 8.74
C GLU A 74 -1.04 10.73 9.63
N PHE A 75 -0.14 9.95 10.24
CA PHE A 75 1.01 10.50 10.96
C PHE A 75 1.83 11.44 10.06
N LEU A 76 2.16 11.01 8.83
CA LEU A 76 2.88 11.85 7.87
C LEU A 76 2.11 13.14 7.52
N ARG A 77 0.79 13.05 7.36
CA ARG A 77 -0.07 14.20 7.06
C ARG A 77 -0.15 15.17 8.23
N GLU A 78 -0.47 14.69 9.42
CA GLU A 78 -0.76 15.52 10.60
C GLU A 78 0.52 16.11 11.21
N TYR A 79 1.55 15.30 11.39
CA TYR A 79 2.77 15.67 12.09
C TYR A 79 3.86 16.19 11.14
N LYS A 80 3.91 15.69 9.91
CA LYS A 80 4.97 16.04 8.94
C LYS A 80 4.51 16.93 7.79
N LYS A 81 3.20 17.17 7.65
CA LYS A 81 2.61 17.94 6.54
C LYS A 81 3.02 17.37 5.17
N ILE A 82 3.15 16.04 5.13
CA ILE A 82 3.45 15.24 3.94
C ILE A 82 2.20 14.45 3.58
N ASN A 83 1.61 14.79 2.42
CA ASN A 83 0.43 14.11 1.92
C ASN A 83 0.85 13.19 0.77
N ILE A 84 0.88 11.89 1.05
CA ILE A 84 1.22 10.84 0.07
C ILE A 84 -0.04 10.18 -0.54
N ASP A 85 -1.22 10.52 -0.03
CA ASP A 85 -2.53 10.00 -0.39
C ASP A 85 -3.20 10.77 -1.55
N LYS A 86 -2.45 11.61 -2.28
CA LYS A 86 -2.96 12.31 -3.47
C LYS A 86 -3.08 11.32 -4.63
N SER A 87 -4.10 10.47 -4.60
CA SER A 87 -4.24 9.39 -5.58
C SER A 87 -4.42 9.96 -6.99
N LEU A 88 -3.36 9.90 -7.80
CA LEU A 88 -3.45 10.07 -9.25
C LEU A 88 -4.33 8.97 -9.89
N PHE A 89 -4.58 7.89 -9.14
CA PHE A 89 -5.37 6.71 -9.52
C PHE A 89 -6.53 6.46 -8.54
N LYS A 90 -7.37 7.48 -8.34
CA LYS A 90 -8.47 7.45 -7.35
C LYS A 90 -9.42 6.28 -7.57
N GLU A 91 -9.85 6.03 -8.80
CA GLU A 91 -10.75 4.93 -9.15
C GLU A 91 -10.16 3.56 -8.77
N VAL A 92 -8.84 3.39 -8.94
CA VAL A 92 -8.12 2.16 -8.55
C VAL A 92 -8.07 1.98 -7.05
N SER A 93 -7.86 3.09 -6.34
CA SER A 93 -7.81 3.09 -4.88
C SER A 93 -9.19 2.79 -4.29
N GLU A 94 -10.26 3.36 -4.87
CA GLU A 94 -11.65 3.10 -4.45
C GLU A 94 -12.07 1.64 -4.65
N LYS A 95 -11.63 1.00 -5.74
CA LYS A 95 -11.91 -0.43 -5.96
C LYS A 95 -11.19 -1.39 -5.01
N HIS A 96 -10.04 -1.00 -4.46
CA HIS A 96 -9.36 -1.84 -3.45
C HIS A 96 -10.15 -1.90 -2.13
N ASN A 97 -10.93 -0.86 -1.81
CA ASN A 97 -11.80 -0.88 -0.64
C ASN A 97 -12.85 -2.01 -0.71
N GLU A 98 -13.26 -2.44 -1.92
CA GLU A 98 -14.16 -3.60 -2.10
C GLU A 98 -13.49 -4.93 -1.66
N ARG A 99 -12.17 -4.94 -1.52
CA ARG A 99 -11.36 -6.09 -1.05
C ARG A 99 -10.80 -5.88 0.36
N GLU A 100 -11.30 -4.89 1.10
CA GLU A 100 -10.78 -4.51 2.43
C GLU A 100 -9.28 -4.13 2.40
N GLU A 101 -8.78 -3.72 1.24
CA GLU A 101 -7.39 -3.29 1.06
C GLU A 101 -7.30 -1.77 0.91
N CYS A 102 -6.40 -1.13 1.65
CA CYS A 102 -6.02 0.24 1.42
C CYS A 102 -4.91 0.30 0.37
N ALA A 103 -5.14 1.02 -0.74
CA ALA A 103 -4.20 1.19 -1.83
C ALA A 103 -3.77 2.66 -2.01
N ILE A 104 -2.47 2.89 -2.10
CA ILE A 104 -1.87 4.22 -2.32
C ILE A 104 -0.89 4.14 -3.47
N PHE A 105 -0.94 5.14 -4.35
CA PHE A 105 -0.07 5.24 -5.51
C PHE A 105 0.71 6.55 -5.49
N ILE A 106 2.03 6.46 -5.53
CA ILE A 106 2.94 7.61 -5.56
C ILE A 106 3.78 7.47 -6.83
N ASN A 107 3.57 8.35 -7.80
CA ASN A 107 4.32 8.31 -9.05
C ASN A 107 5.64 9.10 -8.97
N TYR A 108 6.46 8.99 -10.01
CA TYR A 108 7.77 9.65 -10.06
C TYR A 108 7.69 11.17 -9.84
N LYS A 109 6.71 11.84 -10.46
CA LYS A 109 6.54 13.29 -10.33
C LYS A 109 6.18 13.69 -8.90
N SER A 110 5.21 13.00 -8.30
CA SER A 110 4.82 13.23 -6.90
C SER A 110 5.97 12.94 -5.94
N ALA A 111 6.78 11.91 -6.20
CA ALA A 111 7.97 11.62 -5.40
C ALA A 111 8.99 12.76 -5.45
N ILE A 112 9.27 13.30 -6.64
CA ILE A 112 10.15 14.47 -6.80
C ILE A 112 9.62 15.69 -6.03
N GLU A 113 8.32 15.99 -6.14
CA GLU A 113 7.70 17.12 -5.43
C GLU A 113 7.80 16.96 -3.90
N LEU A 114 7.85 15.73 -3.41
CA LEU A 114 8.00 15.43 -1.99
C LEU A 114 9.46 15.35 -1.53
N ASN A 115 10.43 15.14 -2.43
CA ASN A 115 11.84 14.90 -2.06
C ASN A 115 12.42 15.99 -1.15
N GLU A 116 12.16 17.27 -1.42
CA GLU A 116 12.65 18.37 -0.57
C GLU A 116 12.16 18.27 0.89
N LYS A 117 10.91 17.80 1.07
CA LYS A 117 10.33 17.54 2.40
C LYS A 117 10.90 16.27 3.03
N LEU A 118 11.14 15.24 2.22
CA LEU A 118 11.61 13.93 2.67
C LEU A 118 13.12 13.90 3.00
N ASP A 119 13.92 14.79 2.42
CA ASP A 119 15.36 14.89 2.69
C ASP A 119 15.68 15.42 4.09
N ASN A 120 14.77 16.23 4.65
CA ASN A 120 14.95 16.89 5.94
C ASN A 120 14.01 16.35 7.03
N ILE A 121 13.31 15.25 6.75
CA ILE A 121 12.33 14.71 7.69
C ILE A 121 13.06 14.05 8.86
N LEU A 122 12.84 14.59 10.06
CA LEU A 122 13.24 13.96 11.31
C LEU A 122 11.98 13.40 11.97
N ILE A 123 12.00 12.13 12.39
CA ILE A 123 10.91 11.51 13.14
C ILE A 123 11.31 11.50 14.61
N GLU A 124 10.63 12.27 15.45
CA GLU A 124 10.92 12.33 16.88
C GLU A 124 10.02 11.36 17.65
N GLU A 125 10.59 10.62 18.61
CA GLU A 125 9.83 9.66 19.42
C GLU A 125 8.66 10.31 20.17
N ILE A 126 8.81 11.60 20.55
CA ILE A 126 7.76 12.36 21.24
C ILE A 126 6.54 12.61 20.35
N GLU A 127 6.72 12.73 19.04
CA GLU A 127 5.62 12.91 18.08
C GLU A 127 4.84 11.62 17.91
N LEU A 128 5.54 10.48 17.77
CA LEU A 128 4.92 9.16 17.71
C LEU A 128 4.18 8.85 19.02
N THR A 129 4.79 9.16 20.16
CA THR A 129 4.14 9.02 21.47
C THR A 129 2.87 9.85 21.57
N ARG A 130 2.88 11.09 21.04
CA ARG A 130 1.70 11.96 21.04
C ARG A 130 0.61 11.42 20.12
N TYR A 131 0.96 11.02 18.89
CA TYR A 131 0.04 10.46 17.91
C TYR A 131 -0.77 9.29 18.50
N TYR A 132 -0.13 8.33 19.16
CA TYR A 132 -0.82 7.19 19.77
C TYR A 132 -1.64 7.54 21.01
N LYS A 133 -1.17 8.47 21.84
CA LYS A 133 -1.94 8.96 23.01
C LYS A 133 -3.25 9.61 22.59
N GLU A 134 -3.27 10.30 21.46
CA GLU A 134 -4.45 10.99 20.92
C GLU A 134 -5.44 10.05 20.21
N ARG A 135 -4.97 8.90 19.70
CA ARG A 135 -5.76 7.96 18.88
C ARG A 135 -6.39 6.83 19.69
N ASP A 136 -5.58 6.08 20.45
CA ASP A 136 -6.01 4.81 21.04
C ASP A 136 -5.81 4.71 22.55
N GLY A 137 -5.10 5.66 23.16
CA GLY A 137 -4.79 5.63 24.60
C GLY A 137 -3.87 4.48 25.03
N ILE A 138 -3.44 3.62 24.10
CA ILE A 138 -2.49 2.53 24.33
C ILE A 138 -1.08 3.06 24.06
N SER A 139 -0.24 3.12 25.09
CA SER A 139 1.19 3.43 24.90
C SER A 139 1.87 2.23 24.26
N ILE A 140 2.27 2.36 22.99
CA ILE A 140 3.10 1.37 22.30
C ILE A 140 4.55 1.89 22.20
N GLU A 141 5.13 2.29 23.33
CA GLU A 141 6.55 2.70 23.41
C GLU A 141 7.49 1.65 22.78
N LYS A 142 7.10 0.37 22.82
CA LYS A 142 7.85 -0.72 22.20
C LYS A 142 7.80 -0.75 20.66
N ALA A 143 6.83 -0.09 20.03
CA ALA A 143 6.67 -0.02 18.57
C ALA A 143 7.37 1.21 17.95
N ILE A 144 7.75 2.20 18.75
CA ILE A 144 8.38 3.44 18.27
C ILE A 144 9.59 3.16 17.36
N PRO A 145 10.55 2.28 17.72
CA PRO A 145 11.67 1.97 16.84
C PRO A 145 11.23 1.39 15.48
N SER A 146 10.21 0.52 15.49
CA SER A 146 9.65 -0.08 14.27
C SER A 146 8.87 0.92 13.42
N GLN A 147 8.19 1.89 14.02
CA GLN A 147 7.50 2.97 13.31
C GLN A 147 8.48 3.90 12.61
N ILE A 148 9.58 4.26 13.28
CA ILE A 148 10.67 5.04 12.68
C ILE A 148 11.29 4.29 11.51
N ASP A 149 11.53 2.99 11.66
CA ASP A 149 12.05 2.12 10.58
C ASP A 149 11.09 2.08 9.39
N GLN A 150 9.79 1.87 9.60
CA GLN A 150 8.79 1.82 8.53
C GLN A 150 8.70 3.15 7.77
N VAL A 151 8.69 4.29 8.46
CA VAL A 151 8.72 5.60 7.80
C VAL A 151 10.00 5.78 6.99
N SER A 152 11.15 5.40 7.56
CA SER A 152 12.45 5.49 6.87
C SER A 152 12.50 4.62 5.61
N ARG A 153 11.94 3.41 5.68
CA ARG A 153 11.86 2.47 4.55
C ARG A 153 10.90 2.94 3.48
N LEU A 154 9.75 3.52 3.86
CA LEU A 154 8.85 4.17 2.92
C LEU A 154 9.54 5.33 2.18
N ILE A 155 10.21 6.22 2.93
CA ILE A 155 10.97 7.33 2.34
C ILE A 155 12.02 6.82 1.35
N LYS A 156 12.76 5.77 1.73
CA LYS A 156 13.75 5.14 0.85
C LYS A 156 13.09 4.58 -0.42
N ALA A 157 11.95 3.91 -0.32
CA ALA A 157 11.22 3.40 -1.47
C ALA A 157 10.76 4.55 -2.39
N MET A 158 10.25 5.65 -1.84
CA MET A 158 9.84 6.82 -2.61
C MET A 158 11.02 7.43 -3.40
N LYS A 159 12.21 7.53 -2.79
CA LYS A 159 13.42 8.05 -3.46
C LYS A 159 13.93 7.15 -4.59
N LEU A 160 13.52 5.87 -4.62
CA LEU A 160 13.93 4.89 -5.63
C LEU A 160 12.95 4.79 -6.81
N ILE A 161 11.84 5.53 -6.79
CA ILE A 161 10.88 5.56 -7.89
C ILE A 161 11.60 6.09 -9.15
N LYS A 162 11.44 5.37 -10.27
CA LYS A 162 12.01 5.73 -11.58
C LYS A 162 10.95 6.39 -12.46
N PRO A 163 11.32 7.12 -13.53
CA PRO A 163 10.38 7.57 -14.54
C PRO A 163 9.50 6.43 -15.05
N ASP A 164 8.22 6.70 -15.29
CA ASP A 164 7.18 5.75 -15.73
C ASP A 164 6.79 4.66 -14.72
N TYR A 165 7.28 4.73 -13.48
CA TYR A 165 6.89 3.84 -12.39
C TYR A 165 6.18 4.59 -11.27
N ALA A 166 5.32 3.88 -10.56
CA ALA A 166 4.76 4.30 -9.29
C ALA A 166 5.16 3.32 -8.19
N LEU A 167 5.31 3.85 -6.98
CA LEU A 167 5.21 3.08 -5.75
C LEU A 167 3.74 2.82 -5.47
N TYR A 168 3.37 1.54 -5.50
CA TYR A 168 2.08 1.02 -5.10
C TYR A 168 2.23 0.43 -3.70
N ILE A 169 1.51 1.02 -2.75
CA ILE A 169 1.45 0.56 -1.36
C ILE A 169 0.08 -0.08 -1.19
N ARG A 170 0.04 -1.35 -0.80
CA ARG A 170 -1.21 -2.05 -0.43
C ARG A 170 -1.09 -2.60 0.97
N GLY A 171 -2.17 -2.61 1.72
CA GLY A 171 -2.17 -3.14 3.07
C GLY A 171 -3.53 -3.08 3.73
N GLU A 172 -3.58 -3.49 4.98
CA GLU A 172 -4.76 -3.29 5.83
C GLU A 172 -4.98 -1.78 6.03
N GLY A 173 -6.24 -1.36 5.87
CA GLY A 173 -6.68 0.04 5.97
C GLY A 173 -7.17 0.44 7.35
#